data_AF-A0A4Q3VB14-F1
#
_entry.id   AF-A0A4Q3VB14-F1
#
_cell.length_a   1.000
_cell.length_b   1.000
_cell.length_c   1.000
_cell.angle_alpha   90.00
_cell.angle_beta   90.00
_cell.angle_gamma   90.00
#
_symmetry.space_group_name_H-M   'P 1'
#
loop_
_entity.id
_entity.type
_entity.pdbx_description
1 polymer ?
#
loop_
_entity_poly.entity_id
_entity_poly.type
_entity_poly.pdbx_seq_one_letter_code
_entity_poly.pdbx_strand_id
1 'polypeptide(L)'
;MSFDIPHSIEPAVKRYARAQRISEDEAIVRLIRKGLEDVEPNAIEAGLGLFGSPEDAAALDAAVTIAYEERHQPSNRATSI
;
A
#
# COMPACT_ATOMS: atom_id res chain seq x y z
N MET A 1 6.17 -22.39 -16.06
CA MET A 1 5.81 -21.26 -16.94
C MET A 1 7.10 -20.73 -17.53
N SER A 2 7.21 -20.62 -18.86
CA SER A 2 8.33 -19.93 -19.50
C SER A 2 7.94 -18.47 -19.69
N PHE A 3 8.84 -17.55 -19.32
CA PHE A 3 8.69 -16.13 -19.55
C PHE A 3 9.80 -15.71 -20.53
N ASP A 4 9.40 -15.31 -21.73
CA ASP A 4 10.35 -14.87 -22.74
C ASP A 4 10.71 -13.41 -22.48
N ILE A 5 11.99 -13.17 -22.21
CA ILE A 5 12.52 -11.82 -22.00
C ILE A 5 12.62 -11.14 -23.37
N PRO A 6 12.06 -9.92 -23.53
CA PRO A 6 12.27 -9.16 -24.75
C PRO A 6 13.76 -8.96 -25.05
N HIS A 7 14.18 -9.19 -26.29
CA HIS A 7 15.58 -9.04 -26.71
C HIS A 7 16.16 -7.64 -26.44
N SER A 8 15.31 -6.62 -26.33
CA SER A 8 15.70 -5.26 -25.98
C SER A 8 16.27 -5.13 -24.57
N ILE A 9 15.81 -5.96 -23.62
CA ILE A 9 16.18 -5.86 -22.20
C ILE A 9 17.11 -7.00 -21.73
N GLU A 10 17.19 -8.08 -22.50
CA GLU A 10 18.03 -9.25 -22.20
C GLU A 10 19.50 -8.87 -21.86
N PRO A 11 20.19 -7.98 -22.61
CA PRO A 11 21.55 -7.57 -22.25
C PRO A 11 21.63 -6.86 -20.90
N ALA A 12 20.60 -6.09 -20.54
CA ALA A 12 20.55 -5.37 -19.27
C ALA A 12 20.34 -6.31 -18.09
N VAL A 13 19.45 -7.30 -18.24
CA VAL A 13 19.22 -8.37 -17.25
C VAL A 13 20.50 -9.16 -17.01
N LYS A 14 21.19 -9.59 -18.08
CA LYS A 14 22.47 -10.30 -18.00
C LYS A 14 23.55 -9.50 -17.28
N ARG A 15 23.65 -8.20 -17.56
CA ARG A 15 24.59 -7.30 -16.87
C ARG A 15 24.28 -7.20 -15.38
N TYR A 16 23.00 -7.06 -15.02
CA TYR A 16 22.57 -7.00 -13.63
C TYR A 16 22.86 -8.31 -12.88
N ALA A 17 22.52 -9.45 -13.47
CA ALA A 17 22.78 -10.78 -12.92
C ALA A 17 24.27 -10.98 -12.61
N ARG A 18 25.15 -10.62 -13.56
CA ARG A 18 26.61 -10.68 -13.38
C ARG A 18 27.11 -9.76 -12.26
N ALA A 19 26.63 -8.52 -12.22
CA ALA A 19 27.03 -7.55 -11.20
C ALA A 19 26.63 -8.02 -9.79
N GLN A 20 25.46 -8.64 -9.67
CA GLN A 20 24.92 -9.13 -8.40
C GLN A 20 25.34 -10.58 -8.07
N ARG A 21 26.06 -11.26 -8.97
CA ARG A 21 26.45 -12.67 -8.86
C ARG A 21 25.26 -13.61 -8.59
N ILE A 22 24.16 -13.38 -9.29
CA ILE A 22 22.91 -14.17 -9.22
C ILE A 22 22.58 -14.79 -10.58
N SER A 23 21.62 -15.72 -10.61
CA SER A 23 21.08 -16.25 -11.87
C SER A 23 20.29 -15.19 -12.64
N GLU A 24 20.13 -15.40 -13.94
CA GLU A 24 19.29 -14.54 -14.78
C GLU A 24 17.82 -14.57 -14.30
N ASP A 25 17.31 -15.73 -13.92
CA ASP A 25 15.96 -15.88 -13.37
C ASP A 25 15.74 -15.04 -12.10
N GLU A 26 16.70 -15.10 -11.16
CA GLU A 26 16.64 -14.31 -9.91
C GLU A 26 16.75 -12.81 -10.22
N ALA A 27 17.57 -12.44 -11.21
CA ALA A 27 17.68 -11.05 -11.66
C ALA A 27 16.33 -10.54 -12.18
N ILE A 28 15.61 -11.32 -12.99
CA ILE A 28 14.29 -10.96 -13.52
C ILE A 28 13.30 -10.75 -12.37
N VAL A 29 13.20 -11.70 -11.45
CA VAL A 29 12.28 -11.61 -10.30
C VAL A 29 12.53 -10.34 -9.49
N ARG A 30 13.80 -10.02 -9.20
CA ARG A 30 14.15 -8.81 -8.45
C ARG A 30 13.83 -7.53 -9.20
N LEU A 31 14.11 -7.48 -10.50
CA LEU A 31 13.84 -6.32 -11.34
C LEU A 31 12.33 -6.07 -11.46
N ILE A 32 11.53 -7.13 -11.62
CA ILE A 32 10.07 -7.06 -11.63
C ILE A 32 9.55 -6.57 -10.29
N ARG A 33 9.97 -7.18 -9.17
CA ARG A 33 9.51 -6.78 -7.83
C ARG A 33 9.78 -5.30 -7.57
N LYS A 34 10.99 -4.84 -7.89
CA LYS A 34 11.36 -3.44 -7.75
C LYS A 34 10.51 -2.52 -8.62
N GLY A 35 10.24 -2.91 -9.87
CA GLY A 35 9.36 -2.14 -10.75
C GLY A 35 7.91 -2.11 -10.28
N LEU A 36 7.43 -3.16 -9.60
CA LEU A 36 6.09 -3.20 -9.03
C LEU A 36 5.97 -2.35 -7.76
N GLU A 37 7.01 -2.26 -6.94
CA GLU A 37 7.08 -1.33 -5.80
C GLU A 37 6.85 0.13 -6.24
N ASP A 38 7.29 0.49 -7.46
CA ASP A 38 7.11 1.82 -8.05
C ASP A 38 5.73 2.02 -8.71
N VAL A 39 4.97 0.95 -8.95
CA VAL A 39 3.66 0.96 -9.64
C VAL A 39 2.50 0.82 -8.65
N GLU A 40 2.72 0.25 -7.47
CA GLU A 40 1.69 0.22 -6.44
C GLU A 40 1.28 1.66 -6.10
N PRO A 41 -0.02 1.99 -6.15
CA PRO A 41 -0.48 3.31 -5.75
C PRO A 41 0.00 3.53 -4.33
N ASN A 42 0.77 4.61 -4.12
CA ASN A 42 1.15 4.99 -2.77
C ASN A 42 -0.15 5.14 -1.94
N ALA A 43 -0.10 4.85 -0.63
CA ALA A 43 -1.28 4.87 0.23
C ALA A 43 -2.07 6.19 0.12
N ILE A 44 -1.39 7.28 -0.25
CA ILE A 44 -1.99 8.59 -0.49
C ILE A 44 -2.86 8.60 -1.77
N GLU A 45 -2.36 8.09 -2.90
CA GLU A 45 -3.07 7.96 -4.17
C GLU A 45 -4.20 6.92 -4.13
N ALA A 46 -4.04 5.88 -3.29
CA ALA A 46 -5.09 4.91 -3.01
C ALA A 46 -6.24 5.46 -2.13
N GLY A 47 -6.18 6.72 -1.69
CA GLY A 47 -7.18 7.32 -0.80
C GLY A 47 -7.11 6.82 0.66
N LEU A 48 -6.04 6.09 1.01
CA LEU A 48 -5.79 5.59 2.36
C LEU A 48 -5.09 6.62 3.25
N GLY A 49 -4.49 7.67 2.66
CA GLY A 49 -3.87 8.76 3.41
C GLY A 49 -2.74 8.27 4.31
N LEU A 50 -2.87 8.49 5.64
CA LEU A 50 -1.92 8.00 6.65
C LEU A 50 -2.18 6.55 7.09
N PHE A 51 -3.24 5.92 6.57
CA PHE A 51 -3.71 4.62 7.02
C PHE A 51 -3.21 3.50 6.11
N GLY A 52 -2.92 2.35 6.71
CA GLY A 52 -2.43 1.18 5.99
C GLY A 52 -3.50 0.39 5.26
N SER A 53 -4.79 0.68 5.53
CA SER A 53 -5.92 -0.04 4.95
C SER A 53 -7.21 0.80 4.92
N PRO A 54 -8.16 0.50 4.02
CA PRO A 54 -9.48 1.14 4.00
C PRO A 54 -10.26 0.93 5.31
N GLU A 55 -10.08 -0.23 5.94
CA GLU A 55 -10.72 -0.58 7.19
C GLU A 55 -10.28 0.34 8.33
N ASP A 56 -9.00 0.70 8.38
CA ASP A 56 -8.44 1.62 9.38
C ASP A 56 -9.00 3.03 9.21
N ALA A 57 -9.16 3.50 7.97
CA ALA A 57 -9.76 4.80 7.68
C ALA A 57 -11.23 4.86 8.12
N ALA A 58 -12.00 3.80 7.85
CA ALA A 58 -13.40 3.70 8.26
C ALA A 58 -13.57 3.68 9.79
N ALA A 59 -12.62 3.09 10.52
CA ALA A 59 -12.65 3.07 11.99
C ALA A 59 -12.56 4.49 12.59
N LEU A 60 -11.80 5.39 11.96
CA LEU A 60 -11.69 6.77 12.42
C LEU A 60 -12.93 7.61 12.12
N ASP A 61 -13.52 7.44 10.93
CA ASP A 61 -14.78 8.12 10.60
C ASP A 61 -15.90 7.73 11.58
N ALA A 62 -15.95 6.45 11.98
CA ALA A 62 -16.85 5.97 13.02
C ALA A 62 -16.56 6.62 14.39
N ALA A 63 -15.29 6.68 14.81
CA ALA A 63 -14.90 7.31 16.07
C ALA A 63 -15.23 8.81 16.12
N VAL A 64 -15.00 9.54 15.03
CA VAL A 64 -15.33 10.97 14.92
C VAL A 64 -16.84 11.19 14.98
N THR A 65 -17.62 10.33 14.31
CA THR A 65 -19.09 10.38 14.36
C THR A 65 -19.59 10.21 15.79
N ILE A 66 -19.09 9.19 16.51
CA ILE A 66 -19.45 8.94 17.91
C ILE A 66 -19.10 10.15 18.79
N ALA A 67 -17.88 10.67 18.68
CA ALA A 67 -17.44 11.82 19.48
C ALA A 67 -18.26 13.09 19.18
N TYR A 68 -18.67 13.29 17.92
CA TYR A 68 -19.53 14.39 17.52
C TYR A 68 -20.94 14.25 18.11
N GLU A 69 -21.52 13.06 18.06
CA GLU A 69 -22.83 12.74 18.64
C GLU A 69 -22.83 12.94 20.15
N GLU A 70 -21.83 12.42 20.88
CA GLU A 70 -21.71 12.60 22.33
C GLU A 70 -21.62 14.08 22.74
N ARG A 71 -20.94 14.91 21.95
CA ARG A 71 -20.81 16.35 22.20
C ARG A 71 -22.10 17.12 21.93
N HIS A 72 -22.90 16.66 20.98
CA HIS A 72 -24.16 17.30 20.58
C HIS A 72 -25.38 16.74 21.31
N GLN A 73 -25.21 15.68 22.11
CA GLN A 73 -26.25 15.21 23.01
C GLN A 73 -26.47 16.26 24.11
N PRO A 74 -27.65 16.89 24.22
CA PRO A 74 -27.96 17.69 25.38
C PRO A 74 -27.83 16.80 26.61
N SER A 75 -27.17 17.31 27.65
CA SER A 75 -27.00 16.62 28.92
C SER A 75 -28.35 16.37 29.59
N ASN A 76 -29.06 15.33 29.17
CA ASN A 76 -30.21 14.76 29.89
C ASN A 76 -29.75 13.97 31.13
N ARG A 77 -28.73 14.51 31.80
CA ARG A 77 -28.36 14.19 33.18
C ARG A 77 -28.57 15.41 34.07
N ALA A 78 -29.57 16.21 33.75
CA ALA A 78 -30.21 17.08 34.74
C ALA A 78 -31.28 16.25 35.46
N THR A 79 -30.95 15.84 36.68
CA THR A 79 -31.86 15.74 37.83
C THR A 79 -33.20 15.03 37.61
N SER A 80 -33.33 13.81 38.12
CA SER A 80 -34.63 13.32 38.62
C SER A 80 -34.42 12.28 39.73
N ILE A 81 -34.76 12.75 40.93
CA ILE A 81 -35.16 12.07 42.18
C ILE A 81 -34.09 11.28 42.95
#